data_AF-A0A8H7EUN9-F1
#
_entry.id   AF-A0A8H7EUN9-F1
#
_cell.length_a   1.000
_cell.length_b   1.000
_cell.length_c   1.000
_cell.angle_alpha   90.00
_cell.angle_beta   90.00
_cell.angle_gamma   90.00
#
_symmetry.space_group_name_H-M   'P 1'
#
loop_
_entity.id
_entity.type
_entity.pdbx_description
1 polymer ?
#
loop_
_entity_poly.entity_id
_entity_poly.type
_entity_poly.pdbx_seq_one_letter_code
_entity_poly.pdbx_strand_id
1 'polypeptide(L)'
;MVDFTVLSKFDDFLVNTFVDNLFLWFKTIKMNSETYAMTTIPREEVLSILREHVMRTKNVTLAAKKFIALKYVRHFMAGYSIAQQCEFEKYVRRYLSMYLPAAGYEICDTDRYGGNRQARLVATRGWEVGDEIRCCTGSIAYLNSEDDAKLSQQGRDFSVIYSSRKKKNCLFLGPARFANHDCDANCKVNSS
;
A
#
# COMPACT_ATOMS: atom_id res chain seq x y z
N MET A 1 18.08 5.94 6.48
CA MET A 1 16.99 5.70 5.51
C MET A 1 16.65 4.22 5.60
N VAL A 2 15.39 3.85 5.76
CA VAL A 2 15.00 2.43 5.81
C VAL A 2 15.18 1.83 4.42
N ASP A 3 15.85 0.68 4.36
CA ASP A 3 16.19 0.01 3.10
C ASP A 3 14.96 -0.49 2.33
N PHE A 4 15.09 -0.57 1.00
CA PHE A 4 14.06 -1.08 0.07
C PHE A 4 13.48 -2.41 0.52
N THR A 5 14.34 -3.36 0.92
CA THR A 5 13.94 -4.72 1.32
C THR A 5 12.96 -4.70 2.48
N VAL A 6 13.09 -3.73 3.38
CA VAL A 6 12.23 -3.60 4.55
C VAL A 6 10.91 -2.93 4.17
N LEU A 7 10.98 -1.84 3.39
CA LEU A 7 9.79 -1.11 2.97
C LEU A 7 8.86 -1.97 2.10
N SER A 8 9.41 -2.80 1.22
CA SER A 8 8.63 -3.71 0.39
C SER A 8 7.94 -4.81 1.21
N LYS A 9 8.61 -5.34 2.25
CA LYS A 9 8.00 -6.30 3.20
C LYS A 9 6.87 -5.69 4.00
N PHE A 10 7.02 -4.44 4.44
CA PHE A 10 5.96 -3.70 5.11
C PHE A 10 4.75 -3.49 4.21
N ASP A 11 4.98 -3.09 2.96
CA ASP A 11 3.92 -2.91 1.98
C ASP A 11 3.21 -4.22 1.69
N ASP A 12 3.94 -5.31 1.44
CA ASP A 12 3.37 -6.64 1.19
C ASP A 12 2.50 -7.13 2.37
N PHE A 13 2.94 -6.91 3.62
CA PHE A 13 2.16 -7.22 4.83
C PHE A 13 0.83 -6.46 4.86
N LEU A 14 0.88 -5.16 4.59
CA LEU A 14 -0.28 -4.28 4.72
C LEU A 14 -1.24 -4.42 3.54
N VAL A 15 -0.74 -4.65 2.33
CA VAL A 15 -1.57 -5.02 1.18
C VAL A 15 -2.29 -6.33 1.44
N ASN A 16 -1.59 -7.36 1.92
CA ASN A 16 -2.24 -8.63 2.25
C ASN A 16 -3.33 -8.44 3.32
N THR A 17 -3.06 -7.61 4.33
CA THR A 17 -3.99 -7.38 5.44
C THR A 17 -5.19 -6.53 5.07
N PHE A 18 -4.96 -5.35 4.49
CA PHE A 18 -5.99 -4.35 4.27
C PHE A 18 -6.65 -4.50 2.90
N VAL A 19 -5.92 -4.90 1.87
CA VAL A 19 -6.45 -4.96 0.51
C VAL A 19 -6.94 -6.38 0.19
N ASP A 20 -6.02 -7.35 0.16
CA ASP A 20 -6.32 -8.71 -0.30
C ASP A 20 -7.30 -9.47 0.61
N ASN A 21 -7.15 -9.39 1.93
CA ASN A 21 -7.93 -10.21 2.87
C ASN A 21 -9.25 -9.55 3.33
N LEU A 22 -9.50 -8.28 2.95
CA LEU A 22 -10.73 -7.60 3.35
C LEU A 22 -11.77 -7.54 2.24
N PHE A 23 -11.39 -6.99 1.08
CA PHE A 23 -12.33 -6.56 0.05
C PHE A 23 -11.99 -7.04 -1.36
N LEU A 24 -10.77 -7.53 -1.61
CA LEU A 24 -10.48 -8.22 -2.88
C LEU A 24 -10.70 -9.73 -2.73
N TRP A 25 -11.12 -10.37 -3.81
CA TRP A 25 -11.32 -11.82 -3.90
C TRP A 25 -10.12 -12.55 -4.53
N PHE A 26 -9.05 -11.81 -4.83
CA PHE A 26 -7.80 -12.32 -5.39
C PHE A 26 -6.59 -11.71 -4.66
N LYS A 27 -5.40 -12.25 -4.90
CA LYS A 27 -4.14 -11.74 -4.34
C LYS A 27 -3.49 -10.79 -5.33
N THR A 28 -3.23 -9.54 -4.92
CA THR A 28 -2.44 -8.63 -5.78
C THR A 28 -0.99 -9.08 -5.81
N ILE A 29 -0.24 -8.64 -6.83
CA ILE A 29 1.20 -8.86 -6.92
C ILE A 29 1.91 -8.29 -5.67
N LYS A 30 2.91 -9.04 -5.20
CA LYS A 30 3.74 -8.75 -4.03
C LYS A 30 5.21 -8.67 -4.48
N MET A 31 6.00 -7.89 -3.76
CA MET A 31 7.41 -7.68 -4.11
C MET A 31 8.28 -8.86 -3.69
N ASN A 32 7.97 -9.44 -2.53
CA ASN A 32 8.76 -10.49 -1.92
C ASN A 32 8.13 -11.86 -2.18
N SER A 33 8.96 -12.85 -2.53
CA SER A 33 8.50 -14.22 -2.85
C SER A 33 8.03 -14.99 -1.62
N GLU A 34 8.57 -14.66 -0.44
CA GLU A 34 8.27 -15.31 0.83
C GLU A 34 6.94 -14.86 1.47
N THR A 35 6.26 -13.90 0.84
CA THR A 35 5.03 -13.26 1.36
C THR A 35 3.88 -14.23 1.60
N TYR A 36 3.84 -15.37 0.89
CA TYR A 36 2.76 -16.35 1.04
C TYR A 36 2.76 -17.10 2.39
N ALA A 37 3.85 -17.02 3.16
CA ALA A 37 3.94 -17.57 4.51
C ALA A 37 3.55 -16.57 5.61
N MET A 38 3.08 -15.37 5.25
CA MET A 38 2.86 -14.30 6.22
C MET A 38 1.67 -14.57 7.13
N THR A 39 1.85 -14.22 8.40
CA THR A 39 0.83 -14.31 9.44
C THR A 39 -0.44 -13.58 9.00
N THR A 40 -1.52 -14.32 8.84
CA THR A 40 -2.83 -13.74 8.50
C THR A 40 -3.51 -13.26 9.79
N ILE A 41 -3.91 -11.98 9.79
CA ILE A 41 -4.70 -11.40 10.87
C ILE A 41 -6.17 -11.77 10.64
N PRO A 42 -6.91 -12.24 11.66
CA PRO A 42 -8.34 -12.50 11.52
C PRO A 42 -9.09 -11.28 10.99
N ARG A 43 -9.91 -11.49 9.95
CA ARG A 43 -10.62 -10.43 9.24
C ARG A 43 -11.42 -9.51 10.18
N GLU A 44 -12.13 -10.08 11.15
CA GLU A 44 -12.94 -9.28 12.08
C GLU A 44 -12.12 -8.45 13.07
N GLU A 45 -10.89 -8.86 13.44
CA GLU A 45 -10.01 -8.00 14.25
C GLU A 45 -9.66 -6.72 13.48
N VAL A 46 -9.34 -6.84 12.19
CA VAL A 46 -9.06 -5.69 11.33
C VAL A 46 -10.32 -4.84 11.12
N LEU A 47 -11.46 -5.47 10.79
CA LEU A 47 -12.71 -4.76 10.55
C LEU A 47 -13.23 -4.03 11.79
N SER A 48 -13.07 -4.61 12.98
CA SER A 48 -13.44 -3.93 14.23
C SER A 48 -12.68 -2.62 14.41
N ILE A 49 -11.37 -2.61 14.15
CA ILE A 49 -10.53 -1.40 14.20
C ILE A 49 -10.96 -0.39 13.14
N LEU A 50 -11.22 -0.84 11.90
CA LEU A 50 -11.67 0.03 10.82
C LEU A 50 -13.01 0.70 11.14
N ARG A 51 -14.02 -0.08 11.52
CA ARG A 51 -15.36 0.41 11.86
C ARG A 51 -15.30 1.41 13.02
N GLU A 52 -14.62 1.05 14.10
CA GLU A 52 -14.62 1.81 15.34
C GLU A 52 -13.72 3.05 15.29
N HIS A 53 -12.49 2.89 14.78
CA HIS A 53 -11.48 3.93 14.87
C HIS A 53 -11.28 4.72 13.59
N VAL A 54 -11.53 4.13 12.41
CA VAL A 54 -11.39 4.85 11.14
C VAL A 54 -12.73 5.44 10.69
N MET A 55 -13.81 4.65 10.66
CA MET A 55 -15.10 5.11 10.14
C MET A 55 -15.87 5.94 11.17
N ARG A 56 -16.05 5.42 12.39
CA ARG A 56 -16.86 6.08 13.43
C ARG A 56 -16.18 7.30 14.04
N THR A 57 -14.95 7.14 14.52
CA THR A 57 -14.23 8.23 15.23
C THR A 57 -13.25 9.02 14.38
N LYS A 58 -12.94 8.56 13.17
CA LYS A 58 -11.99 9.22 12.24
C LYS A 58 -10.59 9.43 12.85
N ASN A 59 -10.20 8.56 13.78
CA ASN A 59 -8.95 8.63 14.51
C ASN A 59 -7.96 7.56 14.01
N VAL A 60 -7.30 7.87 12.90
CA VAL A 60 -6.27 7.00 12.29
C VAL A 60 -5.10 6.73 13.23
N THR A 61 -4.74 7.70 14.08
CA THR A 61 -3.69 7.54 15.08
C THR A 61 -4.02 6.44 16.08
N LEU A 62 -5.24 6.45 16.62
CA LEU A 62 -5.69 5.42 17.54
C LEU A 62 -5.84 4.07 16.83
N ALA A 63 -6.39 4.06 15.62
CA ALA A 63 -6.52 2.86 14.79
C ALA A 63 -5.14 2.20 14.57
N ALA A 64 -4.12 2.98 14.22
CA ALA A 64 -2.76 2.49 14.02
C ALA A 64 -2.17 1.89 15.31
N LYS A 65 -2.33 2.57 16.45
CA LYS A 65 -1.89 2.05 17.76
C LYS A 65 -2.57 0.71 18.11
N LYS A 66 -3.88 0.60 17.89
CA LYS A 66 -4.66 -0.62 18.13
C LYS A 66 -4.23 -1.76 17.20
N PHE A 67 -4.02 -1.46 15.92
CA PHE A 67 -3.56 -2.42 14.93
C PHE A 67 -2.15 -2.95 15.26
N ILE A 68 -1.21 -2.07 15.58
CA ILE A 68 0.17 -2.45 15.96
C ILE A 68 0.19 -3.28 17.25
N ALA A 69 -0.78 -3.06 18.15
CA ALA A 69 -0.95 -3.84 19.37
C ALA A 69 -1.61 -5.23 19.14
N LEU A 70 -1.95 -5.62 17.91
CA LEU A 70 -2.39 -6.99 17.65
C LEU A 70 -1.21 -7.96 17.78
N LYS A 71 -1.43 -9.14 18.37
CA LYS A 71 -0.37 -10.14 18.62
C LYS A 71 0.36 -10.54 17.33
N TYR A 72 -0.35 -10.64 16.22
CA TYR A 72 0.16 -10.97 14.90
C TYR A 72 1.10 -9.89 14.35
N VAL A 73 0.72 -8.62 14.54
CA VAL A 73 1.52 -7.47 14.11
C VAL A 73 2.76 -7.33 15.00
N ARG A 74 2.62 -7.49 16.32
CA ARG A 74 3.77 -7.53 17.23
C ARG A 74 4.75 -8.64 16.86
N HIS A 75 4.26 -9.82 16.50
CA HIS A 75 5.11 -10.93 16.06
C HIS A 75 5.86 -10.58 14.77
N PHE A 76 5.16 -10.05 13.76
CA PHE A 76 5.79 -9.55 12.53
C PHE A 76 6.86 -8.49 12.83
N MET A 77 6.60 -7.60 13.79
CA MET A 77 7.49 -6.49 14.12
C MET A 77 8.67 -6.84 15.05
N ALA A 78 8.71 -8.05 15.63
CA ALA A 78 9.66 -8.42 16.69
C ALA A 78 11.14 -8.32 16.27
N GLY A 79 11.44 -8.54 14.98
CA GLY A 79 12.81 -8.48 14.45
C GLY A 79 13.25 -7.11 13.92
N TYR A 80 12.39 -6.10 13.97
CA TYR A 80 12.67 -4.78 13.40
C TYR A 80 13.09 -3.78 14.47
N SER A 81 14.06 -2.92 14.15
CA SER A 81 14.53 -1.83 15.01
C SER A 81 13.45 -0.78 15.28
N ILE A 82 13.63 0.03 16.32
CA ILE A 82 12.69 1.12 16.68
C ILE A 82 12.42 2.05 15.48
N ALA A 83 13.48 2.43 14.75
CA ALA A 83 13.34 3.28 13.57
C ALA A 83 12.49 2.63 12.46
N GLN A 84 12.65 1.32 12.25
CA GLN A 84 11.84 0.56 11.29
C GLN A 84 10.40 0.40 11.78
N GLN A 85 10.17 0.23 13.09
CA GLN A 85 8.83 0.18 13.67
C GLN A 85 8.10 1.52 13.53
N CYS A 86 8.78 2.65 13.75
CA CYS A 86 8.22 3.98 13.48
C CYS A 86 7.88 4.17 12.00
N GLU A 87 8.70 3.65 11.09
CA GLU A 87 8.41 3.70 9.65
C GLU A 87 7.22 2.82 9.27
N PHE A 88 7.12 1.62 9.85
CA PHE A 88 5.96 0.74 9.70
C PHE A 88 4.67 1.41 10.16
N GLU A 89 4.68 2.14 11.28
CA GLU A 89 3.52 2.87 11.76
C GLU A 89 3.03 3.91 10.73
N LYS A 90 3.93 4.59 10.02
CA LYS A 90 3.56 5.52 8.94
C LYS A 90 2.84 4.80 7.80
N TYR A 91 3.33 3.62 7.42
CA TYR A 91 2.68 2.78 6.42
C TYR A 91 1.31 2.29 6.89
N VAL A 92 1.19 1.83 8.14
CA VAL A 92 -0.10 1.43 8.73
C VAL A 92 -1.11 2.58 8.64
N ARG A 93 -0.71 3.79 9.04
CA ARG A 93 -1.56 4.99 8.96
C ARG A 93 -2.00 5.26 7.53
N ARG A 94 -1.09 5.12 6.55
CA ARG A 94 -1.40 5.31 5.13
C ARG A 94 -2.48 4.34 4.63
N TYR A 95 -2.36 3.05 4.94
CA TYR A 95 -3.36 2.05 4.54
C TYR A 95 -4.69 2.21 5.29
N LEU A 96 -4.67 2.59 6.58
CA LEU A 96 -5.89 2.89 7.33
C LEU A 96 -6.63 4.11 6.75
N SER A 97 -5.90 5.16 6.34
CA SER A 97 -6.48 6.38 5.77
C SER A 97 -7.29 6.13 4.49
N MET A 98 -7.04 5.03 3.77
CA MET A 98 -7.85 4.64 2.60
C MET A 98 -9.32 4.41 2.95
N TYR A 99 -9.61 4.01 4.18
CA TYR A 99 -10.97 3.70 4.65
C TYR A 99 -11.65 4.87 5.35
N LEU A 100 -11.00 6.04 5.40
CA LEU A 100 -11.67 7.24 5.88
C LEU A 100 -12.82 7.59 4.92
N PRO A 101 -13.99 8.00 5.43
CA PRO A 101 -15.07 8.48 4.56
C PRO A 101 -14.64 9.63 3.63
N ALA A 102 -13.65 10.42 4.05
CA ALA A 102 -13.08 11.51 3.28
C ALA A 102 -12.03 11.08 2.23
N ALA A 103 -11.65 9.79 2.17
CA ALA A 103 -10.65 9.31 1.23
C ALA A 103 -11.08 9.57 -0.23
N GLY A 104 -12.37 9.41 -0.53
CA GLY A 104 -12.96 9.74 -1.83
C GLY A 104 -12.54 8.82 -2.98
N TYR A 105 -11.98 7.65 -2.65
CA TYR A 105 -11.70 6.57 -3.58
C TYR A 105 -11.78 5.22 -2.88
N GLU A 106 -11.84 4.15 -3.66
CA GLU A 106 -11.72 2.76 -3.22
C GLU A 106 -10.84 1.95 -4.17
N ILE A 107 -10.44 0.74 -3.73
CA ILE A 107 -9.72 -0.22 -4.56
C ILE A 107 -10.71 -1.28 -5.03
N CYS A 108 -10.82 -1.45 -6.35
CA CYS A 108 -11.65 -2.48 -6.99
C CYS A 108 -10.80 -3.40 -7.86
N ASP A 109 -11.40 -4.51 -8.31
CA ASP A 109 -10.76 -5.38 -9.31
C ASP A 109 -10.91 -4.83 -10.74
N THR A 110 -10.05 -5.32 -11.63
CA THR A 110 -10.11 -5.07 -13.07
C THR A 110 -9.45 -6.22 -13.84
N ASP A 111 -9.99 -6.53 -15.02
CA ASP A 111 -9.47 -7.46 -16.02
C ASP A 111 -9.05 -6.78 -17.33
N ARG A 112 -8.98 -5.43 -17.34
CA ARG A 112 -8.64 -4.63 -18.53
C ARG A 112 -7.28 -4.99 -19.13
N TYR A 113 -6.30 -5.27 -18.27
CA TYR A 113 -4.93 -5.60 -18.66
C TYR A 113 -4.83 -7.12 -18.64
N GLY A 114 -4.86 -7.75 -19.81
CA GLY A 114 -4.94 -9.20 -19.95
C GLY A 114 -3.96 -9.98 -19.06
N GLY A 115 -4.34 -11.21 -18.70
CA GLY A 115 -3.62 -12.02 -17.72
C GLY A 115 -4.43 -12.20 -16.44
N ASN A 116 -3.76 -12.13 -15.28
CA ASN A 116 -4.40 -12.29 -13.98
C ASN A 116 -5.22 -11.04 -13.59
N ARG A 117 -6.21 -11.24 -12.71
CA ARG A 117 -7.00 -10.14 -12.13
C ARG A 117 -6.08 -9.12 -11.45
N GLN A 118 -6.32 -7.83 -11.70
CA GLN A 118 -5.55 -6.72 -11.15
C GLN A 118 -6.45 -5.81 -10.31
N ALA A 119 -5.83 -4.87 -9.59
CA ALA A 119 -6.54 -3.86 -8.81
C ALA A 119 -6.50 -2.51 -9.51
N ARG A 120 -7.50 -1.67 -9.26
CA ARG A 120 -7.59 -0.29 -9.75
C ARG A 120 -8.13 0.64 -8.67
N LEU A 121 -7.80 1.91 -8.77
CA LEU A 121 -8.44 2.96 -7.99
C LEU A 121 -9.73 3.43 -8.68
N VAL A 122 -10.79 3.61 -7.91
CA VAL A 122 -12.08 4.13 -8.38
C VAL A 122 -12.51 5.28 -7.47
N ALA A 123 -12.88 6.42 -8.04
CA ALA A 123 -13.39 7.55 -7.27
C ALA A 123 -14.77 7.23 -6.67
N THR A 124 -15.00 7.59 -5.41
CA THR A 124 -16.29 7.40 -4.71
C THR A 124 -17.05 8.71 -4.52
N ARG A 125 -16.52 9.82 -5.05
CA ARG A 125 -17.13 11.15 -5.08
C ARG A 125 -16.63 11.95 -6.28
N GLY A 126 -17.27 13.08 -6.56
CA GLY A 126 -16.75 14.07 -7.50
C GLY A 126 -15.45 14.72 -7.00
N TRP A 127 -14.58 15.00 -7.96
CA TRP A 127 -13.28 15.66 -7.77
C TRP A 127 -13.13 16.75 -8.83
N GLU A 128 -12.64 17.92 -8.43
CA GLU A 128 -12.42 19.06 -9.32
C GLU A 128 -10.93 19.23 -9.67
N VAL A 129 -10.64 19.94 -10.76
CA VAL A 129 -9.25 20.23 -11.15
C VAL A 129 -8.58 21.05 -10.04
N GLY A 130 -7.46 20.52 -9.53
CA GLY A 130 -6.70 21.12 -8.44
C GLY A 130 -6.97 20.51 -7.07
N ASP A 131 -7.99 19.66 -6.94
CA ASP A 131 -8.18 18.87 -5.72
C ASP A 131 -7.02 17.88 -5.50
N GLU A 132 -6.77 17.57 -4.23
CA GLU A 132 -5.77 16.58 -3.82
C GLU A 132 -6.43 15.38 -3.14
N ILE A 133 -6.14 14.17 -3.65
CA ILE A 133 -6.56 12.91 -3.03
C ILE A 133 -5.62 12.57 -1.87
N ARG A 134 -5.71 13.33 -0.77
CA ARG A 134 -4.77 13.30 0.37
C ARG A 134 -4.58 11.93 1.04
N CYS A 135 -5.58 11.06 0.96
CA CYS A 135 -5.50 9.71 1.53
C CYS A 135 -4.86 8.69 0.57
N CYS A 136 -4.77 9.01 -0.73
CA CYS A 136 -4.16 8.19 -1.76
C CYS A 136 -2.69 8.57 -1.94
N THR A 137 -1.85 8.16 -0.99
CA THR A 137 -0.41 8.46 -1.04
C THR A 137 0.41 7.20 -1.32
N GLY A 138 1.67 7.40 -1.67
CA GLY A 138 2.65 6.33 -1.77
C GLY A 138 4.00 6.75 -1.20
N SER A 139 4.94 5.82 -1.19
CA SER A 139 6.34 6.09 -0.88
C SER A 139 7.23 5.53 -1.97
N ILE A 140 8.37 6.20 -2.16
CA ILE A 140 9.35 5.81 -3.17
C ILE A 140 10.51 5.14 -2.45
N ALA A 141 10.81 3.90 -2.84
CA ALA A 141 12.01 3.18 -2.42
C ALA A 141 12.95 3.06 -3.63
N TYR A 142 14.19 3.54 -3.51
CA TYR A 142 15.14 3.45 -4.62
C TYR A 142 15.67 2.03 -4.75
N LEU A 143 15.73 1.54 -5.98
CA LEU A 143 16.28 0.23 -6.30
C LEU A 143 17.77 0.37 -6.66
N ASN A 144 18.57 -0.60 -6.23
CA ASN A 144 19.88 -0.82 -6.84
C ASN A 144 19.70 -1.68 -8.10
N SER A 145 20.76 -1.82 -8.91
CA SER A 145 20.68 -2.55 -10.18
C SER A 145 20.36 -4.04 -10.02
N GLU A 146 20.75 -4.65 -8.90
CA GLU A 146 20.51 -6.06 -8.62
C GLU A 146 19.02 -6.31 -8.29
N ASP A 147 18.45 -5.48 -7.43
CA ASP A 147 17.03 -5.55 -7.05
C ASP A 147 16.11 -5.25 -8.24
N ASP A 148 16.47 -4.27 -9.08
CA ASP A 148 15.75 -3.93 -10.30
C ASP A 148 15.73 -5.10 -11.29
N ALA A 149 16.90 -5.71 -11.56
CA ALA A 149 17.01 -6.88 -12.41
C ALA A 149 16.23 -8.08 -11.85
N LYS A 150 16.27 -8.29 -10.53
CA LYS A 150 15.55 -9.38 -9.87
C LYS A 150 14.03 -9.21 -9.98
N LEU A 151 13.51 -8.00 -9.76
CA LEU A 151 12.07 -7.73 -9.90
C LEU A 151 11.60 -7.95 -11.34
N SER A 152 12.37 -7.49 -12.33
CA SER A 152 12.02 -7.66 -13.74
C SER A 152 12.05 -9.14 -14.17
N GLN A 153 13.09 -9.90 -13.77
CA GLN A 153 13.17 -11.35 -14.05
C GLN A 153 12.00 -12.14 -13.42
N GLN A 154 11.45 -11.65 -12.32
CA GLN A 154 10.32 -12.28 -11.63
C GLN A 154 8.94 -11.77 -12.09
N GLY A 155 8.88 -10.82 -13.04
CA GLY A 155 7.64 -10.18 -13.48
C GLY A 155 6.93 -9.40 -12.37
N ARG A 156 7.69 -8.77 -11.47
CA ARG A 156 7.21 -8.03 -10.28
C ARG A 156 7.51 -6.53 -10.35
N ASP A 157 7.86 -6.04 -11.52
CA ASP A 157 8.19 -4.64 -11.81
C ASP A 157 6.97 -3.73 -12.06
N PHE A 158 5.75 -4.21 -11.77
CA PHE A 158 4.49 -3.51 -12.05
C PHE A 158 4.33 -2.10 -11.41
N SER A 159 5.10 -1.79 -10.38
CA SER A 159 5.11 -0.47 -9.72
C SER A 159 6.49 0.19 -9.71
N VAL A 160 7.38 -0.27 -10.60
CA VAL A 160 8.67 0.38 -10.84
C VAL A 160 8.43 1.62 -11.70
N ILE A 161 8.88 2.76 -11.20
CA ILE A 161 8.81 4.06 -11.88
C ILE A 161 10.22 4.61 -12.06
N TYR A 162 10.45 5.36 -13.14
CA TYR A 162 11.74 6.03 -13.36
C TYR A 162 11.75 7.40 -12.69
N SER A 163 12.69 7.63 -11.77
CA SER A 163 12.91 8.94 -11.19
C SER A 163 13.87 9.77 -12.05
N SER A 164 13.37 10.74 -12.81
CA SER A 164 14.23 11.65 -13.59
C SER A 164 15.15 12.51 -12.71
N ARG A 165 14.72 12.87 -11.49
CA ARG A 165 15.52 13.63 -10.52
C ARG A 165 16.76 12.87 -10.05
N LYS A 166 16.65 11.55 -9.86
CA LYS A 166 17.73 10.69 -9.38
C LYS A 166 18.37 9.83 -10.47
N LYS A 167 17.81 9.89 -11.69
CA LYS A 167 18.19 9.09 -12.86
C LYS A 167 18.25 7.59 -12.58
N LYS A 168 17.30 7.06 -11.80
CA LYS A 168 17.25 5.66 -11.37
C LYS A 168 15.82 5.15 -11.25
N ASN A 169 15.66 3.85 -11.43
CA ASN A 169 14.42 3.14 -11.13
C ASN A 169 14.15 3.15 -9.62
N CYS A 170 12.90 3.33 -9.28
CA CYS A 170 12.44 3.26 -7.91
C CYS A 170 11.08 2.58 -7.85
N LEU A 171 10.83 1.92 -6.74
CA LEU A 171 9.57 1.25 -6.48
C LEU A 171 8.59 2.21 -5.83
N PHE A 172 7.37 2.25 -6.37
CA PHE A 172 6.26 2.99 -5.79
C PHE A 172 5.40 2.07 -4.92
N LEU A 173 5.40 2.35 -3.62
CA LEU A 173 4.71 1.56 -2.60
C LEU A 173 3.51 2.32 -2.03
N GLY A 174 2.62 1.62 -1.32
CA GLY A 174 1.43 2.21 -0.72
C GLY A 174 0.21 2.25 -1.65
N PRO A 175 -0.93 2.79 -1.18
CA PRO A 175 -2.20 2.75 -1.90
C PRO A 175 -2.16 3.37 -3.31
N ALA A 176 -1.39 4.44 -3.51
CA ALA A 176 -1.27 5.08 -4.82
C ALA A 176 -0.64 4.18 -5.89
N ARG A 177 0.05 3.09 -5.52
CA ARG A 177 0.64 2.13 -6.47
C ARG A 177 -0.40 1.37 -7.30
N PHE A 178 -1.67 1.42 -6.90
CA PHE A 178 -2.79 0.80 -7.62
C PHE A 178 -3.44 1.74 -8.66
N ALA A 179 -2.89 2.95 -8.83
CA ALA A 179 -3.28 3.82 -9.93
C ALA A 179 -2.78 3.23 -11.24
N ASN A 180 -3.68 3.05 -12.21
CA ASN A 180 -3.32 2.51 -13.51
C ASN A 180 -2.95 3.62 -14.49
N HIS A 181 -2.14 3.27 -15.50
CA HIS A 181 -1.80 4.19 -16.57
C HIS A 181 -2.97 4.40 -17.53
N ASP A 182 -3.16 5.65 -17.92
CA ASP A 182 -3.96 6.08 -19.06
C ASP A 182 -3.19 7.21 -19.78
N CYS A 183 -3.21 7.22 -21.11
CA CYS A 183 -2.55 8.27 -21.90
C CYS A 183 -3.25 9.63 -21.74
N ASP A 184 -4.55 9.62 -21.44
CA ASP A 184 -5.36 10.80 -21.13
C ASP A 184 -5.74 10.79 -19.64
N ALA A 185 -4.72 10.83 -18.78
CA ALA A 185 -4.89 10.67 -17.34
C ALA A 185 -5.64 11.85 -16.70
N ASN A 186 -6.58 11.52 -15.81
CA ASN A 186 -7.34 12.50 -15.02
C ASN A 186 -6.65 12.94 -13.71
N CYS A 187 -5.52 12.33 -13.36
CA CYS A 187 -4.74 12.60 -12.16
C CYS A 187 -3.24 12.66 -12.48
N LYS A 188 -2.48 13.37 -11.65
CA LYS A 188 -1.01 13.36 -11.69
C LYS A 188 -0.45 13.14 -10.29
N VAL A 189 0.70 12.45 -10.22
CA VAL A 189 1.42 12.30 -8.95
C VAL A 189 2.02 13.64 -8.58
N ASN A 190 1.59 14.20 -7.45
CA ASN A 190 2.24 15.36 -6.87
C ASN A 190 3.44 14.92 -6.01
N SER A 191 4.61 15.50 -6.26
CA SER A 191 5.86 15.20 -5.55
C SER A 191 6.35 16.46 -4.84
N SER A 192 5.53 16.93 -3.91
CA SER A 192 5.87 17.98 -2.94
C SER A 192 6.55 17.39 -1.70
#